data_AF-A0A9Q0ZVN4-F1
#
_entry.id   AF-A0A9Q0ZVN4-F1
#
_cell.length_a   1.000
_cell.length_b   1.000
_cell.length_c   1.000
_cell.angle_alpha   90.00
_cell.angle_beta   90.00
_cell.angle_gamma   90.00
#
_symmetry.space_group_name_H-M   'P 1'
#
loop_
_entity.id
_entity.type
_entity.pdbx_description
1 polymer ?
#
loop_
_entity_poly.entity_id
_entity_poly.type
_entity_poly.pdbx_seq_one_letter_code
_entity_poly.pdbx_strand_id
1 'polypeptide(L)'
;MEMFSSLLCREHFVVTASPAPGQVLKGGVDKITVIWGLNQTLPAGTDSAYKTVKVKLCYAPVSQADRGWRKTKDSMKKDKTCPYKIVDRPYNSANKTSQSVEWTVKRDVPTATYFVRVYAFDADENEVAYGQTTDAHKTTTLIQVEAISGRHKTMDICSIFFSAFSVLSLAGFFYIEKRKGKRSQ
;
A
#
# COMPACT_ATOMS: atom_id res chain seq x y z
N MET A 1 23.68 4.60 19.59
CA MET A 1 22.29 4.67 20.09
C MET A 1 21.64 5.84 19.38
N GLU A 2 21.21 5.65 18.14
CA GLU A 2 20.64 6.73 17.32
C GLU A 2 19.12 6.69 17.44
N MET A 3 18.61 7.58 18.28
CA MET A 3 17.21 7.76 18.61
C MET A 3 16.73 9.04 17.93
N PHE A 4 16.64 9.07 16.61
CA PHE A 4 16.06 10.21 15.89
C PHE A 4 15.38 9.73 14.62
N SER A 5 14.05 9.66 14.61
CA SER A 5 13.27 9.80 13.36
C SER A 5 11.77 10.02 13.58
N SER A 6 11.19 9.60 14.71
CA SER A 6 9.74 9.72 14.94
C SER A 6 9.30 10.99 15.69
N LEU A 7 10.21 11.73 16.32
CA LEU A 7 9.89 12.94 17.12
C LEU A 7 10.04 14.28 16.37
N LEU A 8 10.52 14.29 15.12
CA LEU A 8 10.79 15.53 14.37
C LEU A 8 9.89 15.77 13.15
N CYS A 9 9.13 14.77 12.69
CA CYS A 9 8.19 15.00 11.60
C CYS A 9 6.92 15.64 12.17
N ARG A 10 6.70 16.91 11.82
CA ARG A 10 5.50 17.66 12.20
C ARG A 10 4.41 17.46 11.15
N GLU A 11 3.17 17.45 11.60
CA GLU A 11 2.01 17.43 10.73
C GLU A 11 1.86 18.79 10.04
N HIS A 12 2.28 18.88 8.78
CA HIS A 12 2.27 20.11 8.01
C HIS A 12 1.23 20.12 6.89
N PHE A 13 0.73 18.95 6.47
CA PHE A 13 -0.29 18.85 5.44
C PHE A 13 -1.68 18.62 6.04
N VAL A 14 -2.65 19.38 5.55
CA VAL A 14 -4.07 19.06 5.71
C VAL A 14 -4.43 18.10 4.58
N VAL A 15 -4.94 16.91 4.92
CA VAL A 15 -5.25 15.86 3.94
C VAL A 15 -6.70 15.45 4.06
N THR A 16 -7.39 15.42 2.92
CA THR A 16 -8.74 14.87 2.80
C THR A 16 -8.77 13.79 1.74
N ALA A 17 -9.60 12.77 1.94
CA ALA A 17 -9.80 11.71 0.96
C ALA A 17 -11.29 11.45 0.79
N SER A 18 -11.67 11.15 -0.45
CA SER A 18 -12.99 10.66 -0.84
C SER A 18 -12.81 9.26 -1.40
N PRO A 19 -13.69 8.30 -1.08
CA PRO A 19 -15.05 8.46 -0.56
C PRO A 19 -15.17 8.68 0.96
N ALA A 20 -16.38 9.12 1.38
CA ALA A 20 -16.70 9.37 2.78
C ALA A 20 -16.62 8.07 3.63
N PRO A 21 -16.43 8.19 4.96
CA PRO A 21 -16.33 7.05 5.86
C PRO A 21 -17.59 6.17 5.76
N GLY A 22 -17.40 4.85 5.71
CA GLY A 22 -18.50 3.87 5.62
C GLY A 22 -18.81 3.38 4.20
N GLN A 23 -18.18 3.93 3.16
CA GLN A 23 -18.24 3.35 1.82
C GLN A 23 -17.14 2.29 1.62
N VAL A 24 -17.53 1.16 1.04
CA VAL A 24 -16.63 0.04 0.72
C VAL A 24 -16.18 0.17 -0.74
N LEU A 25 -14.88 0.23 -0.95
CA LEU A 25 -14.27 0.35 -2.27
C LEU A 25 -13.80 -0.99 -2.80
N LYS A 26 -14.14 -1.29 -4.05
CA LYS A 26 -13.67 -2.47 -4.76
C LYS A 26 -12.36 -2.17 -5.48
N GLY A 27 -11.34 -2.96 -5.16
CA GLY A 27 -10.07 -2.93 -5.89
C GLY A 27 -10.29 -3.07 -7.40
N GLY A 28 -9.46 -2.45 -8.23
CA GLY A 28 -9.52 -2.47 -9.69
C GLY A 28 -10.73 -1.81 -10.35
N VAL A 29 -11.69 -1.26 -9.58
CA VAL A 29 -12.91 -0.62 -10.09
C VAL A 29 -13.03 0.79 -9.52
N ASP A 30 -13.06 0.90 -8.20
CA ASP A 30 -13.34 2.17 -7.55
C ASP A 30 -12.09 3.03 -7.42
N LYS A 31 -12.33 4.34 -7.31
CA LYS A 31 -11.29 5.36 -7.24
C LYS A 31 -11.33 6.08 -5.90
N ILE A 32 -10.15 6.48 -5.45
CA ILE A 32 -9.95 7.36 -4.32
C ILE A 32 -9.46 8.70 -4.85
N THR A 33 -10.07 9.78 -4.39
CA THR A 33 -9.56 11.13 -4.63
C THR A 33 -8.92 11.62 -3.36
N VAL A 34 -7.63 11.91 -3.42
CA VAL A 34 -6.88 12.48 -2.30
C VAL A 34 -6.59 13.93 -2.61
N ILE A 35 -6.92 14.81 -1.67
CA ILE A 35 -6.61 16.23 -1.73
C ILE A 35 -5.71 16.56 -0.54
N TRP A 36 -4.64 17.31 -0.78
CA TRP A 36 -3.75 17.76 0.27
C TRP A 36 -3.25 19.18 0.02
N GLY A 37 -2.95 19.88 1.10
CA GLY A 37 -2.41 21.23 1.06
C GLY A 37 -1.57 21.51 2.30
N LEU A 38 -0.60 22.40 2.18
CA LEU A 38 0.18 22.90 3.31
C LEU A 38 -0.77 23.66 4.24
N ASN A 39 -0.66 23.41 5.54
CA ASN A 39 -1.43 24.12 6.54
C ASN A 39 -1.04 25.60 6.56
N GLN A 40 -2.02 26.48 6.35
CA GLN A 40 -1.81 27.92 6.22
C GLN A 40 -1.47 28.61 7.54
N THR A 41 -1.61 27.91 8.68
CA THR A 41 -1.17 28.43 9.98
C THR A 41 0.34 28.35 10.17
N LEU A 42 1.06 27.64 9.29
CA LEU A 42 2.51 27.51 9.36
C LEU A 42 3.22 28.76 8.86
N PRO A 43 4.42 29.08 9.40
CA PRO A 43 5.22 30.19 8.90
C PRO A 43 5.53 30.08 7.41
N ALA A 44 5.59 31.22 6.73
CA ALA A 44 6.03 31.25 5.33
C ALA A 44 7.46 30.68 5.18
N GLY A 45 7.67 29.85 4.16
CA GLY A 45 8.96 29.19 3.90
C GLY A 45 9.16 27.85 4.62
N THR A 46 8.18 27.36 5.39
CA THR A 46 8.23 26.04 6.04
C THR A 46 8.45 24.90 5.02
N ASP A 47 7.97 25.06 3.80
CA ASP A 47 8.07 24.10 2.69
C ASP A 47 9.35 24.23 1.84
N SER A 48 10.29 25.11 2.22
CA SER A 48 11.53 25.38 1.46
C SER A 48 12.40 24.14 1.22
N ALA A 49 12.40 23.20 2.17
CA ALA A 49 13.14 21.94 2.07
C ALA A 49 12.44 20.90 1.19
N TYR A 50 11.15 21.08 0.86
CA TYR A 50 10.35 20.03 0.23
C TYR A 50 10.70 19.90 -1.25
N LYS A 51 11.10 18.71 -1.67
CA LYS A 51 11.42 18.37 -3.06
C LYS A 51 10.43 17.40 -3.67
N THR A 52 10.02 16.39 -2.91
CA THR A 52 9.15 15.32 -3.40
C THR A 52 7.98 15.10 -2.45
N VAL A 53 6.80 14.84 -3.01
CA VAL A 53 5.63 14.40 -2.25
C VAL A 53 5.29 12.97 -2.62
N LYS A 54 5.17 12.11 -1.60
CA LYS A 54 4.70 10.74 -1.76
C LYS A 54 3.40 10.57 -0.97
N VAL A 55 2.33 10.18 -1.67
CA VAL A 55 1.05 9.85 -1.05
C VAL A 55 0.95 8.33 -0.97
N LYS A 56 0.62 7.81 0.20
CA LYS A 56 0.56 6.38 0.46
C LYS A 56 -0.76 5.99 1.13
N LEU A 57 -1.21 4.78 0.84
CA LEU A 57 -2.31 4.13 1.53
C LEU A 57 -1.75 3.28 2.68
N CYS A 58 -2.30 3.49 3.88
CA CYS A 58 -1.77 2.94 5.12
C CYS A 58 -2.81 2.11 5.86
N TYR A 59 -2.41 0.99 6.47
CA TYR A 59 -3.29 0.14 7.27
C TYR A 59 -3.76 0.85 8.53
N ALA A 60 -5.07 0.92 8.76
CA ALA A 60 -5.65 1.35 10.02
C ALA A 60 -5.31 0.36 11.15
N PRO A 61 -5.22 0.79 12.42
CA PRO A 61 -4.86 -0.09 13.55
C PRO A 61 -5.72 -1.36 13.62
N VAL A 62 -7.03 -1.25 13.37
CA VAL A 62 -7.98 -2.37 13.34
C VAL A 62 -7.59 -3.46 12.33
N SER A 63 -6.86 -3.09 11.27
CA SER A 63 -6.39 -3.99 10.21
C SER A 63 -4.94 -4.46 10.39
N GLN A 64 -4.29 -4.05 11.48
CA GLN A 64 -2.92 -4.46 11.86
C GLN A 64 -2.90 -5.55 12.95
N ALA A 65 -4.01 -5.75 13.67
CA ALA A 65 -4.14 -6.78 14.71
C ALA A 65 -3.73 -8.16 14.17
N ASP A 66 -2.87 -8.85 14.92
CA ASP A 66 -2.32 -10.19 14.63
C ASP A 66 -1.62 -10.36 13.27
N ARG A 67 -1.34 -9.27 12.56
CA ARG A 67 -0.69 -9.28 11.24
C ARG A 67 0.67 -8.60 11.34
N GLY A 68 1.67 -9.37 11.79
CA GLY A 68 3.06 -8.89 11.94
C GLY A 68 3.65 -8.23 10.68
N TRP A 69 3.15 -8.60 9.50
CA TRP A 69 3.54 -8.03 8.22
C TRP A 69 2.92 -6.65 7.90
N ARG A 70 2.01 -6.12 8.75
CA ARG A 70 1.36 -4.80 8.62
C ARG A 70 1.75 -3.81 9.74
N LYS A 71 2.61 -4.23 10.67
CA LYS A 71 2.95 -3.46 11.88
C LYS A 71 3.72 -2.18 11.56
N THR A 72 3.37 -1.13 12.29
CA THR A 72 4.14 0.11 12.34
C THR A 72 5.50 -0.15 12.97
N LYS A 73 6.55 0.43 12.39
CA LYS A 73 7.89 0.48 12.98
C LYS A 73 8.43 1.90 12.89
N ASP A 74 9.23 2.30 13.87
CA ASP A 74 9.83 3.63 13.91
C ASP A 74 10.78 3.89 12.73
N SER A 75 11.48 2.85 12.27
CA SER A 75 12.32 2.95 11.08
C SER A 75 11.47 2.84 9.81
N MET A 76 11.40 3.91 9.02
CA MET A 76 10.60 3.96 7.78
C MET A 76 10.94 2.85 6.79
N LYS A 77 12.23 2.51 6.61
CA LYS A 77 12.65 1.38 5.75
C LYS A 77 12.08 0.03 6.19
N LYS A 78 11.66 -0.08 7.46
CA LYS A 78 11.08 -1.27 8.05
C LYS A 78 9.59 -1.11 8.35
N ASP A 79 9.03 0.09 8.16
CA ASP A 79 7.62 0.37 8.39
C ASP A 79 6.78 -0.27 7.29
N LYS A 80 5.89 -1.18 7.69
CA LYS A 80 5.00 -1.89 6.77
C LYS A 80 3.58 -1.36 6.83
N THR A 81 3.35 -0.26 7.57
CA THR A 81 2.02 0.33 7.70
C THR A 81 1.54 0.98 6.42
N CYS A 82 2.41 1.61 5.62
CA CYS A 82 2.05 2.32 4.39
C CYS A 82 2.66 1.69 3.12
N PRO A 83 2.27 0.46 2.73
CA PRO A 83 2.96 -0.25 1.66
C PRO A 83 2.53 0.19 0.24
N TYR A 84 1.34 0.78 0.07
CA TYR A 84 0.84 1.10 -1.27
C TYR A 84 1.09 2.56 -1.63
N LYS A 85 1.74 2.78 -2.76
CA LYS A 85 2.02 4.11 -3.32
C LYS A 85 0.86 4.57 -4.20
N ILE A 86 0.26 5.71 -3.84
CA ILE A 86 -0.81 6.37 -4.61
C ILE A 86 -0.17 7.28 -5.66
N VAL A 87 0.69 8.22 -5.22
CA VAL A 87 1.46 9.10 -6.12
C VAL A 87 2.83 9.38 -5.53
N ASP A 88 3.77 9.68 -6.42
CA ASP A 88 5.16 10.02 -6.14
C ASP A 88 5.58 11.05 -7.20
N ARG A 89 5.64 12.31 -6.80
CA ARG A 89 5.87 13.42 -7.74
C ARG A 89 6.60 14.58 -7.07
N PRO A 90 7.26 15.47 -7.84
CA PRO A 90 7.86 16.68 -7.30
C PRO A 90 6.85 17.52 -6.53
N TYR A 91 7.31 18.13 -5.44
CA TYR A 91 6.51 19.10 -4.69
C TYR A 91 6.28 20.36 -5.52
N ASN A 92 5.02 20.75 -5.67
CA ASN A 92 4.66 22.00 -6.35
C ASN A 92 4.43 23.11 -5.33
N SER A 93 5.44 23.95 -5.10
CA SER A 93 5.36 25.11 -4.21
C SER A 93 4.43 26.22 -4.74
N ALA A 94 4.23 26.31 -6.07
CA ALA A 94 3.32 27.29 -6.68
C ALA A 94 1.85 26.97 -6.39
N ASN A 95 1.51 25.69 -6.24
CA ASN A 95 0.18 25.24 -5.80
C ASN A 95 0.29 24.48 -4.47
N LYS A 96 0.75 25.16 -3.42
CA LYS A 96 0.95 24.57 -2.09
C LYS A 96 -0.33 24.37 -1.28
N THR A 97 -1.43 25.03 -1.65
CA THR A 97 -2.66 25.08 -0.83
C THR A 97 -3.68 24.00 -1.18
N SER A 98 -3.73 23.53 -2.43
CA SER A 98 -4.67 22.49 -2.84
C SER A 98 -4.15 21.69 -4.03
N GLN A 99 -3.64 20.51 -3.73
CA GLN A 99 -3.20 19.52 -4.69
C GLN A 99 -4.11 18.31 -4.62
N SER A 100 -4.47 17.75 -5.78
CA SER A 100 -5.28 16.54 -5.84
C SER A 100 -4.63 15.46 -6.68
N VAL A 101 -5.04 14.23 -6.41
CA VAL A 101 -4.81 13.07 -7.27
C VAL A 101 -6.01 12.15 -7.19
N GLU A 102 -6.43 11.67 -8.35
CA GLU A 102 -7.38 10.57 -8.46
C GLU A 102 -6.58 9.29 -8.69
N TRP A 103 -6.89 8.25 -7.92
CA TRP A 103 -6.19 6.97 -7.98
C TRP A 103 -7.17 5.81 -7.91
N THR A 104 -7.17 4.97 -8.94
CA THR A 104 -7.92 3.70 -8.91
C THR A 104 -7.28 2.76 -7.91
N VAL A 105 -8.08 2.25 -6.98
CA VAL A 105 -7.62 1.22 -6.03
C VAL A 105 -7.10 0.05 -6.83
N LYS A 106 -5.87 -0.38 -6.61
CA LYS A 106 -5.31 -1.50 -7.41
C LYS A 106 -5.89 -2.84 -6.97
N ARG A 107 -5.86 -3.83 -7.86
CA ARG A 107 -6.37 -5.19 -7.61
C ARG A 107 -5.56 -5.97 -6.56
N ASP A 108 -4.30 -5.61 -6.37
CA ASP A 108 -3.39 -6.20 -5.39
C ASP A 108 -3.54 -5.59 -3.99
N VAL A 109 -4.41 -4.59 -3.80
CA VAL A 109 -4.73 -4.06 -2.47
C VAL A 109 -5.67 -5.05 -1.77
N PRO A 110 -5.25 -5.66 -0.65
CA PRO A 110 -6.03 -6.68 0.02
C PRO A 110 -7.18 -6.04 0.81
N THR A 111 -8.22 -6.85 1.06
CA THR A 111 -9.34 -6.46 1.90
C THR A 111 -8.86 -6.03 3.28
N ALA A 112 -9.05 -4.75 3.61
CA ALA A 112 -8.70 -4.16 4.89
C ALA A 112 -9.27 -2.75 5.03
N THR A 113 -9.09 -2.17 6.21
CA THR A 113 -9.36 -0.77 6.51
C THR A 113 -8.08 0.05 6.44
N TYR A 114 -8.14 1.19 5.77
CA TYR A 114 -7.02 2.04 5.45
C TYR A 114 -7.27 3.50 5.82
N PHE A 115 -6.19 4.27 5.91
CA PHE A 115 -6.20 5.73 5.88
C PHE A 115 -5.13 6.21 4.88
N VAL A 116 -5.19 7.47 4.48
CA VAL A 116 -4.21 8.04 3.55
C VAL A 116 -3.23 8.92 4.31
N ARG A 117 -1.96 8.82 3.94
CA ARG A 117 -0.90 9.68 4.46
C ARG A 117 -0.08 10.29 3.33
N VAL A 118 0.17 11.57 3.46
CA VAL A 118 1.01 12.37 2.56
C VAL A 118 2.32 12.63 3.28
N TYR A 119 3.41 12.49 2.55
CA TYR A 119 4.77 12.70 3.04
C TYR A 119 5.48 13.69 2.14
N ALA A 120 6.21 14.64 2.73
CA ALA A 120 7.19 15.46 2.03
C ALA A 120 8.60 14.97 2.34
N PHE A 121 9.42 14.95 1.29
CA PHE A 121 10.81 14.56 1.32
C PHE A 121 11.71 15.69 0.85
N ASP A 122 12.89 15.79 1.44
CA ASP A 122 13.96 16.67 0.98
C ASP A 122 14.74 16.06 -0.21
N ALA A 123 15.85 16.69 -0.59
CA ALA A 123 16.70 16.26 -1.71
C ALA A 123 17.42 14.93 -1.42
N ASP A 124 17.64 14.60 -0.15
CA ASP A 124 18.33 13.39 0.31
C ASP A 124 17.33 12.23 0.56
N GLU A 125 16.07 12.41 0.15
CA GLU A 125 14.95 11.50 0.41
C GLU A 125 14.66 11.26 1.90
N ASN A 126 14.98 12.22 2.76
CA ASN A 126 14.55 12.17 4.17
C ASN A 126 13.15 12.76 4.31
N GLU A 127 12.33 12.11 5.13
CA GLU A 127 11.02 12.64 5.50
C GLU A 127 11.20 13.90 6.36
N VAL A 128 10.61 15.00 5.92
CA VAL A 128 10.69 16.30 6.63
C VAL A 128 9.33 16.76 7.13
N ALA A 129 8.24 16.21 6.59
CA ALA A 129 6.89 16.46 7.07
C ALA A 129 5.90 15.39 6.60
N TYR A 130 4.77 15.29 7.30
CA TYR A 130 3.65 14.48 6.85
C TYR A 130 2.31 15.20 7.05
N GLY A 131 1.24 14.58 6.55
CA GLY A 131 -0.15 14.81 6.98
C GLY A 131 -0.97 13.58 6.71
N GLN A 132 -2.08 13.39 7.42
CA GLN A 132 -2.90 12.20 7.30
C GLN A 132 -4.39 12.51 7.41
N THR A 133 -5.22 11.62 6.87
CA THR A 133 -6.68 11.80 6.89
C THR A 133 -7.33 11.48 8.23
N THR A 134 -6.59 10.85 9.14
CA THR A 134 -7.11 10.27 10.38
C THR A 134 -6.54 10.99 11.61
N ASP A 135 -7.26 10.93 12.72
CA ASP A 135 -6.87 11.51 14.00
C ASP A 135 -5.64 10.82 14.61
N ALA A 136 -5.10 11.37 15.70
CA ALA A 136 -3.93 10.82 16.39
C ALA A 136 -4.14 9.35 16.83
N HIS A 137 -5.38 8.95 17.16
CA HIS A 137 -5.71 7.57 17.50
C HIS A 137 -6.03 6.69 16.29
N LYS A 138 -6.03 7.27 15.07
CA LYS A 138 -6.26 6.60 13.79
C LYS A 138 -7.62 5.88 13.72
N THR A 139 -8.67 6.52 14.24
CA THR A 139 -10.02 5.96 14.39
C THR A 139 -11.06 6.59 13.46
N THR A 140 -10.78 7.79 12.95
CA THR A 140 -11.67 8.59 12.12
C THR A 140 -11.23 8.60 10.65
N THR A 141 -12.15 8.84 9.73
CA THR A 141 -11.87 8.96 8.28
C THR A 141 -11.16 7.74 7.68
N LEU A 142 -11.69 6.56 8.01
CA LEU A 142 -11.17 5.29 7.52
C LEU A 142 -11.87 4.86 6.23
N ILE A 143 -11.10 4.31 5.30
CA ILE A 143 -11.56 3.79 4.02
C ILE A 143 -11.56 2.26 4.09
N GLN A 144 -12.68 1.63 3.78
CA GLN A 144 -12.73 0.18 3.64
C GLN A 144 -12.47 -0.19 2.20
N VAL A 145 -11.50 -1.08 1.98
CA VAL A 145 -11.24 -1.65 0.66
C VAL A 145 -11.57 -3.13 0.72
N GLU A 146 -12.31 -3.59 -0.28
CA GLU A 146 -12.56 -4.98 -0.59
C GLU A 146 -11.74 -5.36 -1.83
N ALA A 147 -10.84 -6.32 -1.68
CA ALA A 147 -10.14 -6.89 -2.81
C ALA A 147 -11.13 -7.60 -3.72
N ILE A 148 -10.96 -7.48 -5.04
CA ILE A 148 -11.69 -8.38 -5.94
C ILE A 148 -11.17 -9.79 -5.66
N SER A 149 -12.05 -10.69 -5.23
CA SER A 149 -11.83 -12.13 -5.22
C SER A 149 -11.85 -12.69 -6.65
N GLY A 150 -11.04 -12.10 -7.53
CA GLY A 150 -10.88 -12.56 -8.90
C GLY A 150 -9.82 -13.63 -8.89
N ARG A 151 -10.19 -14.86 -9.22
CA ARG A 151 -9.27 -15.95 -9.56
C ARG A 151 -8.15 -15.36 -10.44
N HIS A 152 -6.95 -15.18 -9.89
CA HIS A 152 -5.86 -14.55 -10.64
C HIS A 152 -5.60 -15.44 -11.85
N LYS A 153 -5.56 -14.89 -13.08
CA LYS A 153 -5.31 -15.72 -14.28
C LYS A 153 -4.05 -16.57 -14.15
N THR A 154 -3.04 -16.06 -13.43
CA THR A 154 -1.85 -16.80 -13.05
C THR A 154 -2.15 -18.04 -12.22
N MET A 155 -3.05 -17.95 -11.23
CA MET A 155 -3.45 -19.08 -10.41
C MET A 155 -4.16 -20.16 -11.25
N ASP A 156 -4.93 -19.75 -12.26
CA ASP A 156 -5.61 -20.67 -13.18
C ASP A 156 -4.62 -21.41 -14.06
N ILE A 157 -3.70 -20.65 -14.65
CA ILE A 157 -2.63 -21.19 -15.48
C ILE A 157 -1.78 -22.17 -14.67
N CYS A 158 -1.32 -21.77 -13.48
CA CYS A 158 -0.56 -22.65 -12.58
C CYS A 158 -1.35 -23.91 -12.22
N SER A 159 -2.65 -23.79 -11.94
CA SER A 159 -3.49 -24.96 -11.60
C SER A 159 -3.57 -25.97 -12.74
N ILE A 160 -3.65 -25.50 -13.99
CA ILE A 160 -3.66 -26.36 -15.19
C ILE A 160 -2.30 -27.06 -15.37
N PHE A 161 -1.20 -26.32 -15.24
CA PHE A 161 0.14 -26.90 -15.37
C PHE A 161 0.43 -27.96 -14.30
N PHE A 162 0.12 -27.68 -13.03
CA PHE A 162 0.38 -28.65 -11.95
C PHE A 162 -0.50 -29.89 -12.04
N SER A 163 -1.74 -29.75 -12.50
CA SER A 163 -2.64 -30.90 -12.70
C SER A 163 -2.25 -31.74 -13.92
N ALA A 164 -1.83 -31.13 -15.03
CA ALA A 164 -1.29 -31.88 -16.16
C ALA A 164 0.02 -32.60 -15.77
N PHE A 165 0.91 -31.92 -15.04
CA PHE A 165 2.18 -32.51 -14.60
C PHE A 165 1.98 -33.70 -13.65
N SER A 166 1.00 -33.65 -12.74
CA SER A 166 0.73 -34.76 -11.82
C SER A 166 0.25 -36.02 -12.56
N VAL A 167 -0.63 -35.86 -13.56
CA VAL A 167 -1.11 -37.00 -14.37
C VAL A 167 0.01 -37.56 -15.24
N LEU A 168 0.79 -36.69 -15.89
CA LEU A 168 1.90 -37.13 -16.75
C LEU A 168 3.02 -37.80 -15.97
N SER A 169 3.36 -37.30 -14.78
CA SER A 169 4.35 -37.92 -13.90
C SER A 169 3.91 -39.29 -13.40
N LEU A 170 2.63 -39.45 -13.02
CA LEU A 170 2.08 -40.75 -12.63
C LEU A 170 2.06 -41.75 -13.80
N ALA A 171 1.65 -41.32 -14.99
CA ALA A 171 1.67 -42.15 -16.19
C ALA A 171 3.11 -42.55 -16.57
N GLY A 172 4.05 -41.61 -16.49
CA GLY A 172 5.47 -41.87 -16.70
C GLY A 172 6.04 -42.88 -15.69
N PHE A 173 5.64 -42.79 -14.43
CA PHE A 173 6.02 -43.74 -13.39
C PHE A 173 5.55 -45.16 -13.74
N PHE A 174 4.26 -45.36 -14.05
CA PHE A 174 3.73 -46.67 -14.44
C PHE A 174 4.37 -47.22 -15.71
N TYR A 175 4.67 -46.35 -16.69
CA TYR A 175 5.36 -46.77 -17.92
C TYR A 175 6.77 -47.29 -17.64
N ILE A 176 7.54 -46.58 -16.80
CA ILE A 176 8.89 -47.00 -16.40
C ILE A 176 8.83 -48.31 -15.61
N GLU A 177 7.89 -48.43 -14.67
CA GLU A 177 7.70 -49.64 -13.87
C GLU A 177 7.41 -50.86 -14.76
N LYS A 178 6.46 -50.73 -15.70
CA LYS A 178 6.14 -51.79 -16.67
C LYS A 178 7.33 -52.17 -17.55
N ARG A 179 8.19 -51.21 -17.91
CA ARG A 179 9.38 -51.45 -18.74
C ARG A 179 10.52 -52.11 -17.96
N LYS A 180 10.65 -51.80 -16.66
CA LYS A 180 11.61 -52.46 -15.75
C LYS A 180 11.18 -53.87 -15.39
N GLY A 181 9.89 -54.11 -15.14
CA GLY A 181 9.35 -55.46 -14.87
C GLY A 181 9.58 -56.43 -16.03
N LYS A 182 9.50 -55.96 -17.29
CA LYS A 182 9.78 -56.76 -18.49
C LYS A 182 11.26 -57.03 -18.76
N ARG A 183 12.18 -56.36 -18.08
CA ARG A 183 13.65 -56.52 -18.26
C ARG A 183 14.28 -57.46 -17.22
N SER A 184 13.52 -57.85 -16.20
CA SER A 184 14.01 -58.66 -15.06
C SER A 184 13.54 -60.12 -15.10
N GLN A 185 12.93 -60.54 -16.21
CA GLN A 185 12.50 -61.91 -16.49
C GLN A 185 13.18 -62.37 -17.78
#